data_AF-A0A850KJF4-F1
#
_entry.id   AF-A0A850KJF4-F1
#
_cell.length_a   1.000
_cell.length_b   1.000
_cell.length_c   1.000
_cell.angle_alpha   90.00
_cell.angle_beta   90.00
_cell.angle_gamma   90.00
#
_symmetry.space_group_name_H-M   'P 1'
#
loop_
_entity.id
_entity.type
_entity.pdbx_description
1 polymer ?
#
loop_
_entity_poly.entity_id
_entity_poly.type
_entity_poly.pdbx_seq_one_letter_code
_entity_poly.pdbx_strand_id
1 'polypeptide(L)'
;LANAFVILDEAQNTTAIQMKMFLTRLGEGSHMVVTGDLSQVDLPHGVRSGLRDATETLDGVEGIQAIRFGEKDVVRHRLVKRIVEAYDKADKNNDEAEIYQKPGRRRHHS
;
A
#
# COMPACT_ATOMS: atom_id res chain seq x y z
N LEU A 1 7.24 0.39 -27.60
CA LEU A 1 7.03 -1.00 -27.12
C LEU A 1 5.79 -1.50 -27.84
N ALA A 2 5.91 -2.46 -28.73
CA ALA A 2 4.75 -3.01 -29.46
C ALA A 2 4.63 -4.50 -29.14
N ASN A 3 3.40 -5.01 -29.12
CA ASN A 3 3.09 -6.42 -28.84
C ASN A 3 3.75 -6.95 -27.55
N ALA A 4 3.65 -6.18 -26.46
CA ALA A 4 4.25 -6.52 -25.17
C ALA A 4 3.22 -6.65 -24.05
N PHE A 5 3.56 -7.38 -23.00
CA PHE A 5 2.84 -7.39 -21.73
C PHE A 5 3.74 -6.75 -20.66
N VAL A 6 3.32 -5.61 -20.13
CA VAL A 6 4.13 -4.80 -19.20
C VAL A 6 3.50 -4.84 -17.82
N ILE A 7 4.32 -5.04 -16.78
CA ILE A 7 3.88 -4.99 -15.38
C ILE A 7 4.68 -3.93 -14.65
N LEU A 8 3.98 -3.03 -13.95
CA LEU A 8 4.56 -2.13 -12.96
C LEU A 8 4.10 -2.58 -11.59
N ASP A 9 5.05 -3.06 -10.78
CA ASP A 9 4.79 -3.47 -9.41
C ASP A 9 5.19 -2.39 -8.41
N GLU A 10 4.62 -2.45 -7.21
CA GLU A 10 4.81 -1.46 -6.14
C GLU A 10 4.53 -0.01 -6.58
N ALA A 11 3.53 0.14 -7.45
CA ALA A 11 3.22 1.40 -8.10
C ALA A 11 2.82 2.52 -7.13
N GLN A 12 2.44 2.19 -5.90
CA GLN A 12 2.18 3.17 -4.84
C GLN A 12 3.40 4.04 -4.52
N ASN A 13 4.61 3.54 -4.81
CA ASN A 13 5.89 4.24 -4.60
C ASN A 13 6.34 5.06 -5.81
N THR A 14 5.50 5.18 -6.83
CA THR A 14 5.72 6.13 -7.93
C THR A 14 5.11 7.48 -7.57
N THR A 15 5.67 8.56 -8.09
CA THR A 15 5.00 9.87 -8.11
C THR A 15 3.99 9.96 -9.25
N ALA A 16 3.03 10.88 -9.18
CA ALA A 16 2.08 11.15 -10.26
C ALA A 16 2.79 11.41 -11.62
N ILE A 17 3.90 12.13 -11.61
CA ILE A 17 4.69 12.42 -12.81
C ILE A 17 5.32 11.12 -13.37
N GLN A 18 5.89 10.27 -12.52
CA GLN A 18 6.45 8.98 -12.95
C GLN A 18 5.39 8.04 -13.49
N MET A 19 4.22 7.96 -12.84
CA MET A 19 3.10 7.16 -13.33
C MET A 19 2.64 7.64 -14.71
N LYS A 20 2.46 8.95 -14.89
CA LYS A 20 2.11 9.52 -16.19
C LYS A 20 3.17 9.20 -17.26
N MET A 21 4.46 9.34 -16.93
CA MET A 21 5.56 8.99 -17.85
C MET A 21 5.60 7.50 -18.20
N PHE A 22 5.10 6.64 -17.33
CA PHE A 22 5.04 5.20 -17.55
C PHE A 22 3.83 4.81 -18.43
N LEU A 23 2.64 5.24 -18.05
CA LEU A 23 1.39 4.91 -18.74
C LEU A 23 1.40 5.36 -20.22
N THR A 24 2.00 6.52 -20.51
CA THR A 24 2.10 7.04 -21.89
C THR A 24 3.10 6.30 -22.76
N ARG A 25 3.84 5.31 -22.23
CA ARG A 25 4.74 4.44 -23.02
C ARG A 25 4.06 3.19 -23.57
N LEU A 26 2.78 2.97 -23.24
CA LEU A 26 2.01 1.88 -23.83
C LEU A 26 1.98 2.05 -25.35
N GLY A 27 2.49 1.07 -26.09
CA GLY A 27 2.42 1.09 -27.55
C GLY A 27 1.44 0.05 -28.08
N GLU A 28 1.29 0.04 -29.40
CA GLU A 28 0.27 -0.73 -30.10
C GLU A 28 0.34 -2.23 -29.81
N GLY A 29 -0.84 -2.87 -29.73
CA GLY A 29 -0.98 -4.30 -29.46
C GLY A 29 -0.46 -4.75 -28.09
N SER A 30 -0.17 -3.82 -27.18
CA SER A 30 0.38 -4.12 -25.86
C SER A 30 -0.68 -4.04 -24.76
N HIS A 31 -0.44 -4.79 -23.69
CA HIS A 31 -1.21 -4.71 -22.45
C HIS A 31 -0.32 -4.29 -21.30
N MET A 32 -0.89 -3.57 -20.33
CA MET A 32 -0.19 -3.12 -19.15
C MET A 32 -1.01 -3.40 -17.90
N VAL A 33 -0.36 -3.92 -16.87
CA VAL A 33 -0.93 -4.13 -15.54
C VAL A 33 -0.11 -3.33 -14.55
N VAL A 34 -0.80 -2.56 -13.71
CA VAL A 34 -0.18 -1.77 -12.64
C VAL A 34 -0.69 -2.30 -11.31
N THR A 35 0.21 -2.74 -10.45
CA THR A 35 -0.08 -3.33 -9.14
C THR A 35 0.51 -2.49 -8.02
N GLY A 36 -0.12 -2.53 -6.85
CA GLY A 36 0.37 -1.86 -5.66
C GLY A 36 -0.67 -1.77 -4.56
N ASP A 37 -0.23 -1.36 -3.37
CA ASP A 37 -1.05 -1.22 -2.17
C ASP A 37 -1.00 0.21 -1.63
N LEU A 38 -2.11 0.94 -1.71
CA LEU A 38 -2.20 2.33 -1.25
C LEU A 38 -2.05 2.51 0.27
N SER A 39 -2.08 1.43 1.05
CA SER A 39 -1.79 1.48 2.49
C SER A 39 -0.29 1.45 2.81
N GLN A 40 0.55 1.11 1.84
CA GLN A 40 2.00 0.92 2.00
C GLN A 40 2.81 1.93 1.15
N VAL A 41 2.34 3.18 1.11
CA VAL A 41 3.01 4.25 0.36
C VAL A 41 4.30 4.64 1.10
N ASP A 42 5.43 4.42 0.44
CA ASP A 42 6.76 4.84 0.88
C ASP A 42 7.26 6.01 0.01
N LEU A 43 6.65 7.17 0.20
CA LEU A 43 7.01 8.41 -0.48
C LEU A 43 7.27 9.52 0.54
N PRO A 44 8.11 10.51 0.20
CA PRO A 44 8.28 11.69 1.05
C PRO A 44 6.94 12.36 1.38
N HIS A 45 6.84 12.92 2.58
CA HIS A 45 5.63 13.56 3.05
C HIS A 45 5.15 14.67 2.08
N GLY A 46 3.85 14.68 1.79
CA GLY A 46 3.23 15.62 0.85
C GLY A 46 3.36 15.24 -0.63
N VAL A 47 4.13 14.20 -0.97
CA VAL A 47 4.19 13.69 -2.35
C VAL A 47 2.99 12.78 -2.62
N ARG A 48 2.22 13.11 -3.65
CA ARG A 48 1.09 12.28 -4.07
C ARG A 48 1.59 11.02 -4.79
N SER A 49 1.14 9.87 -4.31
CA SER A 49 1.34 8.58 -4.97
C SER A 49 0.74 8.57 -6.37
N GLY A 50 1.50 8.08 -7.33
CA GLY A 50 1.10 7.92 -8.73
C GLY A 50 0.01 6.86 -8.89
N LEU A 51 0.01 5.80 -8.09
CA LEU A 51 -1.09 4.83 -8.09
C LEU A 51 -2.41 5.48 -7.67
N ARG A 52 -2.39 6.28 -6.60
CA ARG A 52 -3.58 7.01 -6.13
C ARG A 52 -4.08 7.96 -7.21
N ASP A 53 -3.17 8.79 -7.72
CA ASP A 53 -3.45 9.77 -8.77
C ASP A 53 -4.04 9.11 -10.03
N ALA A 54 -3.47 8.00 -10.50
CA ALA A 54 -3.96 7.27 -11.66
C ALA A 54 -5.34 6.65 -11.43
N THR A 55 -5.59 6.02 -10.27
CA THR A 55 -6.90 5.42 -10.00
C THR A 55 -8.03 6.45 -9.90
N GLU A 56 -7.72 7.68 -9.50
CA GLU A 56 -8.68 8.77 -9.40
C GLU A 56 -8.84 9.51 -10.75
N THR A 57 -7.75 9.72 -11.47
CA THR A 57 -7.74 10.51 -12.73
C THR A 57 -8.24 9.70 -13.93
N LEU A 58 -8.02 8.39 -13.94
CA LEU A 58 -8.35 7.51 -15.07
C LEU A 58 -9.70 6.80 -14.89
N ASP A 59 -10.47 7.17 -13.86
CA ASP A 59 -11.80 6.63 -13.64
C ASP A 59 -12.71 6.94 -14.84
N GLY A 60 -13.35 5.91 -15.39
CA GLY A 60 -14.21 6.01 -16.58
C GLY A 60 -13.48 6.16 -17.92
N VAL A 61 -12.15 6.12 -17.97
CA VAL A 61 -11.40 6.13 -19.24
C VAL A 61 -11.57 4.79 -19.96
N GLU A 62 -12.03 4.83 -21.22
CA GLU A 62 -12.21 3.64 -22.05
C GLU A 62 -10.90 2.83 -22.17
N GLY A 63 -10.99 1.52 -21.99
CA GLY A 63 -9.85 0.61 -22.05
C GLY A 63 -9.01 0.52 -20.78
N ILE A 64 -9.37 1.24 -19.71
CA ILE A 64 -8.70 1.18 -18.40
C ILE A 64 -9.70 0.71 -17.34
N GLN A 65 -9.28 -0.23 -16.48
CA GLN A 65 -10.08 -0.71 -15.37
C GLN A 65 -9.25 -0.77 -14.08
N ALA A 66 -9.77 -0.18 -13.01
CA ALA A 66 -9.21 -0.33 -11.67
C ALA A 66 -9.90 -1.49 -10.94
N ILE A 67 -9.12 -2.48 -10.52
CA ILE A 67 -9.61 -3.64 -9.76
C ILE A 67 -9.08 -3.53 -8.33
N ARG A 68 -9.98 -3.54 -7.34
CA ARG A 68 -9.62 -3.49 -5.93
C ARG A 68 -9.80 -4.86 -5.29
N PHE A 69 -8.71 -5.39 -4.74
CA PHE A 69 -8.74 -6.61 -3.92
C PHE A 69 -8.98 -6.25 -2.46
N GLY A 70 -9.75 -7.09 -1.75
CA GLY A 70 -9.96 -6.99 -0.32
C GLY A 70 -9.22 -8.10 0.44
N GLU A 71 -9.35 -8.10 1.75
CA GLU A 71 -8.71 -9.10 2.63
C GLU A 71 -9.09 -10.55 2.28
N LYS A 72 -10.33 -10.77 1.84
CA LYS A 72 -10.85 -12.09 1.45
C LYS A 72 -10.15 -12.67 0.21
N ASP A 73 -9.55 -11.81 -0.62
CA ASP A 73 -8.85 -12.21 -1.83
C ASP A 73 -7.40 -12.65 -1.53
N VAL A 74 -6.94 -12.49 -0.27
CA VAL A 74 -5.58 -12.78 0.14
C VAL A 74 -5.44 -14.20 0.69
N VAL A 75 -4.86 -15.08 -0.13
CA VAL A 75 -4.55 -16.47 0.26
C VAL A 75 -3.11 -16.56 0.77
N ARG A 76 -2.95 -16.58 2.09
CA ARG A 76 -1.64 -16.81 2.74
C ARG A 76 -1.47 -18.27 3.13
N HIS A 77 -0.26 -18.79 2.93
CA HIS A 77 0.13 -20.10 3.42
C HIS A 77 -0.06 -20.20 4.95
N ARG A 78 -0.47 -21.37 5.47
CA ARG A 78 -0.76 -21.57 6.91
C ARG A 78 0.40 -21.16 7.81
N LEU A 79 1.64 -21.36 7.37
CA LEU A 79 2.83 -20.92 8.11
C LEU A 79 2.90 -19.39 8.21
N VAL A 80 2.69 -18.67 7.11
CA VAL A 80 2.72 -17.20 7.08
C VAL A 80 1.66 -16.63 8.01
N LYS A 81 0.44 -17.19 8.00
CA LYS A 81 -0.61 -16.78 8.95
C LYS A 81 -0.17 -16.93 10.40
N ARG A 82 0.39 -18.09 10.77
CA ARG A 82 0.92 -18.33 12.13
C ARG A 82 2.06 -17.38 12.50
N ILE A 83 2.90 -17.00 11.53
CA ILE A 83 3.98 -16.03 11.74
C ILE A 83 3.37 -14.65 12.04
N VAL A 84 2.46 -14.16 11.19
CA VAL A 84 1.80 -12.86 11.38
C VAL A 84 1.07 -12.82 12.74
N GLU A 85 0.29 -13.86 13.05
CA GLU A 85 -0.41 -13.97 14.35
C GLU A 85 0.54 -13.98 15.56
N ALA A 86 1.78 -14.49 15.41
CA ALA A 86 2.76 -14.47 16.49
C ALA A 86 3.33 -13.06 16.72
N TYR A 87 3.62 -12.32 15.64
CA TYR A 87 4.05 -10.92 15.72
C TYR A 87 2.93 -10.01 16.26
N ASP A 88 1.70 -10.16 15.77
CA ASP A 88 0.54 -9.39 16.25
C ASP A 88 0.31 -9.57 17.76
N LYS A 89 0.59 -10.76 18.31
CA LYS A 89 0.52 -11.01 19.76
C LYS A 89 1.65 -10.35 20.53
N ALA A 90 2.86 -10.36 19.97
CA ALA A 90 4.02 -9.73 20.60
C ALA A 90 3.84 -8.21 20.68
N ASP A 91 3.36 -7.59 19.59
CA ASP A 91 3.14 -6.15 19.53
C ASP A 91 2.04 -5.70 20.51
N LYS A 92 0.93 -6.45 20.61
CA LYS A 92 -0.11 -6.18 21.63
C LYS A 92 0.41 -6.29 23.06
N ASN A 93 1.26 -7.26 23.34
CA ASN A 93 1.85 -7.41 24.67
C ASN A 93 2.81 -6.25 25.00
N ASN A 94 3.48 -5.67 24.01
CA ASN A 94 4.32 -4.49 24.19
C ASN A 94 3.46 -3.23 24.44
N ASP A 95 2.37 -3.05 23.70
CA ASP A 95 1.42 -1.96 23.93
C ASP A 95 0.75 -2.06 25.32
N GLU A 96 0.39 -3.28 25.76
CA GLU A 96 -0.14 -3.51 27.11
C GLU A 96 0.92 -3.24 28.19
N ALA A 97 2.17 -3.65 27.98
CA ALA A 97 3.27 -3.40 28.93
C ALA A 97 3.57 -1.90 29.14
N GLU A 98 3.37 -1.05 28.11
CA GLU A 98 3.48 0.40 28.24
C GLU A 98 2.31 1.03 29.04
N ILE A 99 1.09 0.49 28.91
CA ILE A 99 -0.10 0.98 29.63
C ILE A 99 0.01 0.75 31.15
N TYR A 100 0.67 -0.32 31.59
CA TYR A 100 0.83 -0.65 33.02
C TYR A 100 2.01 0.06 33.72
N GLN A 101 2.81 0.88 33.03
CA GLN A 101 3.93 1.66 33.61
C GLN A 101 3.57 3.11 34.04
N LYS A 102 2.36 3.37 34.54
CA LYS A 102 2.08 4.61 35.29
C LYS A 102 1.73 4.36 36.76
N PRO A 103 2.70 4.48 37.70
CA PRO A 103 2.37 4.74 39.09
C PRO A 103 2.21 6.25 39.28
N GLY A 104 0.99 6.66 39.63
CA GLY A 104 0.76 7.99 40.16
C GLY A 104 1.58 8.23 41.42
N ARG A 105 2.21 9.40 41.51
CA ARG A 105 2.53 10.05 42.78
C ARG A 105 2.15 11.51 42.72
N ARG A 106 0.94 11.81 43.21
CA ARG A 106 0.66 13.06 43.90
C ARG A 106 1.52 13.10 45.16
N ARG A 107 2.27 14.17 45.39
CA ARG A 107 2.48 14.72 46.73
C ARG A 107 2.59 16.25 46.68
N HIS A 108 1.63 16.88 47.35
CA HIS A 108 1.73 18.19 47.98
C HIS A 108 3.01 18.27 48.84
N HIS A 109 3.68 19.42 48.78
CA HIS A 109 4.17 20.21 49.93
C HIS A 109 4.77 21.48 49.32
N SER A 110 4.06 22.61 49.44
CA SER A 110 4.28 23.68 50.44
C SER A 110 5.17 24.77 49.87
#